data_AF-D1CHA9-F1
#
_entry.id   AF-D1CHA9-F1
#
_cell.length_a   1.000
_cell.length_b   1.000
_cell.length_c   1.000
_cell.angle_alpha   90.00
_cell.angle_beta   90.00
_cell.angle_gamma   90.00
#
_symmetry.space_group_name_H-M   'P 1'
#
loop_
_entity.id
_entity.type
_entity.pdbx_description
1 polymer ?
#
loop_
_entity_poly.entity_id
_entity_poly.type
_entity_poly.pdbx_seq_one_letter_code
_entity_poly.pdbx_strand_id
1 'polypeptide(L)'
;MQPSDQQQASQQSKRTSPPISGTVQGEHVEINGGGAAAIISQGNMSVRGGGGAVLISGGNTEIQGGGAAVIISGGETEIEQGGSALVIASEAEIEQGFVGIILSGETKLEEGSRVLLDTPRALALGTALGATFALLSWLLRRR
;
A
#
# COMPACT_ATOMS: atom_id res chain seq x y z
N MET A 1 -38.19 30.49 31.15
CA MET A 1 -38.19 30.59 29.67
C MET A 1 -37.44 31.87 29.34
N GLN A 2 -36.33 31.93 28.61
CA GLN A 2 -35.69 31.03 27.65
C GLN A 2 -34.16 31.02 27.84
N PRO A 3 -33.47 29.91 27.50
CA PRO A 3 -32.02 29.77 27.50
C PRO A 3 -31.43 30.16 26.13
N SER A 4 -30.45 31.09 26.10
CA SER A 4 -29.77 31.50 24.84
C SER A 4 -28.24 31.53 24.92
N ASP A 5 -27.63 31.09 26.03
CA ASP A 5 -26.18 31.25 26.26
C ASP A 5 -25.36 29.97 26.03
N GLN A 6 -25.87 28.97 25.30
CA GLN A 6 -25.21 27.67 25.13
C GLN A 6 -24.68 27.37 23.72
N GLN A 7 -24.64 28.33 22.78
CA GLN A 7 -24.28 28.01 21.39
C GLN A 7 -22.94 28.54 20.86
N GLN A 8 -22.09 29.20 21.66
CA GLN A 8 -20.88 29.82 21.11
C GLN A 8 -19.53 29.25 21.58
N ALA A 9 -19.52 28.24 22.46
CA ALA A 9 -18.27 27.68 23.00
C ALA A 9 -17.81 26.34 22.36
N SER A 10 -18.44 25.91 21.27
CA SER A 10 -17.95 24.78 20.45
C SER A 10 -17.18 25.28 19.21
N GLN A 11 -16.36 26.34 19.37
CA GLN A 11 -15.25 26.62 18.46
C GLN A 11 -14.12 25.63 18.77
N GLN A 12 -14.43 24.36 18.53
CA GLN A 12 -13.51 23.26 18.45
C GLN A 12 -12.55 23.62 17.31
N SER A 13 -11.38 24.13 17.70
CA SER A 13 -10.25 24.44 16.82
C SER A 13 -9.76 23.14 16.20
N LYS A 14 -10.52 22.65 15.22
CA LYS A 14 -10.10 21.60 14.32
C LYS A 14 -9.24 22.33 13.29
N ARG A 15 -7.95 22.48 13.61
CA ARG A 15 -6.93 22.65 12.57
C ARG A 15 -6.89 21.36 11.76
N THR A 16 -7.92 21.12 10.95
CA THR A 16 -7.80 20.20 9.84
C THR A 16 -7.03 20.98 8.78
N SER A 17 -5.73 20.76 8.72
CA SER A 17 -5.05 20.86 7.42
C SER A 17 -5.96 20.12 6.44
N PRO A 18 -6.46 20.76 5.37
CA PRO A 18 -7.30 20.04 4.42
C PRO A 18 -6.50 18.81 3.96
N PRO A 19 -7.09 17.60 3.91
CA PRO A 19 -6.48 16.54 3.13
C PRO A 19 -6.26 17.12 1.73
N ILE A 20 -5.05 16.97 1.20
CA ILE A 20 -4.69 17.54 -0.09
C ILE A 20 -5.45 16.69 -1.11
N SER A 21 -6.68 17.06 -1.42
CA SER A 21 -7.59 16.27 -2.27
C SER A 21 -7.22 16.48 -3.75
N GLY A 22 -5.96 16.23 -4.07
CA GLY A 22 -5.35 16.48 -5.36
C GLY A 22 -4.26 15.48 -5.67
N THR A 23 -3.63 15.67 -6.82
CA THR A 23 -2.49 14.89 -7.28
C THR A 23 -1.21 15.65 -6.95
N VAL A 24 -0.24 14.97 -6.34
CA VAL A 24 1.12 15.49 -6.16
C VAL A 24 1.99 14.85 -7.24
N GLN A 25 2.71 15.67 -8.02
CA GLN A 25 3.63 15.16 -9.04
C GLN A 25 4.97 15.88 -8.96
N GLY A 26 6.07 15.12 -9.02
CA GLY A 26 7.42 15.65 -8.98
C GLY A 26 8.46 14.69 -9.53
N GLU A 27 9.71 15.14 -9.58
CA GLU A 27 10.86 14.27 -9.86
C GLU A 27 11.24 13.45 -8.63
N HIS A 28 11.26 14.09 -7.46
CA HIS A 28 11.40 13.46 -6.16
C HIS A 28 10.27 14.00 -5.29
N VAL A 29 9.57 13.10 -4.60
CA VAL A 29 8.43 13.47 -3.75
C VAL A 29 8.69 13.03 -2.34
N GLU A 30 8.61 14.00 -1.42
CA GLU A 30 8.65 13.75 0.00
C GLU A 30 7.35 14.24 0.63
N ILE A 31 6.71 13.37 1.42
CA ILE A 31 5.47 13.70 2.13
C ILE A 31 5.71 13.52 3.62
N ASN A 32 5.54 14.61 4.36
CA ASN A 32 5.67 14.63 5.81
C ASN A 32 4.30 14.95 6.42
N GLY A 33 3.53 13.91 6.70
CA GLY A 33 2.18 14.00 7.23
C GLY A 33 1.12 14.36 6.18
N GLY A 34 -0.13 13.99 6.47
CA GLY A 34 -1.27 14.23 5.59
C GLY A 34 -1.40 13.20 4.48
N GLY A 35 -2.11 13.55 3.41
CA GLY A 35 -2.25 12.64 2.28
C GLY A 35 -2.88 13.25 1.05
N ALA A 36 -2.68 12.54 -0.06
CA ALA A 36 -3.16 12.93 -1.37
C ALA A 36 -3.89 11.79 -2.08
N ALA A 37 -4.75 12.11 -3.04
CA ALA A 37 -5.47 11.07 -3.78
C ALA A 37 -4.48 10.23 -4.61
N ALA A 38 -3.57 10.91 -5.31
CA ALA A 38 -2.51 10.27 -6.08
C ALA A 38 -1.20 11.02 -5.91
N ILE A 39 -0.09 10.29 -5.79
CA ILE A 39 1.24 10.86 -5.67
C ILE A 39 2.12 10.16 -6.71
N ILE A 40 2.78 10.94 -7.55
CA ILE A 40 3.54 10.46 -8.70
C ILE A 40 4.96 11.05 -8.66
N SER A 41 5.97 10.20 -8.56
CA SER A 41 7.39 10.55 -8.60
C SER A 41 8.06 9.89 -9.80
N GLN A 42 8.85 10.63 -10.59
CA GLN A 42 9.67 10.02 -11.65
C GLN A 42 10.92 9.31 -11.09
N GLY A 43 11.48 9.82 -10.00
CA GLY A 43 12.59 9.26 -9.24
C GLY A 43 12.08 8.59 -7.99
N ASN A 44 12.71 8.87 -6.85
CA ASN A 44 12.36 8.24 -5.57
C ASN A 44 11.18 8.94 -4.87
N MET A 45 10.53 8.21 -3.98
CA MET A 45 9.44 8.70 -3.13
C MET A 45 9.70 8.34 -1.66
N SER A 46 9.51 9.29 -0.75
CA SER A 46 9.55 9.04 0.70
C SER A 46 8.28 9.59 1.36
N VAL A 47 7.61 8.78 2.16
CA VAL A 47 6.37 9.15 2.85
C VAL A 47 6.53 8.86 4.34
N ARG A 48 6.37 9.89 5.17
CA ARG A 48 6.47 9.80 6.63
C ARG A 48 5.17 10.27 7.28
N GLY A 49 4.52 9.43 8.08
CA GLY A 49 3.33 9.82 8.85
C GLY A 49 2.09 10.14 8.01
N GLY A 50 2.00 9.61 6.78
CA GLY A 50 1.00 10.01 5.79
C GLY A 50 0.72 8.94 4.75
N GLY A 51 0.08 9.31 3.64
CA GLY A 51 -0.27 8.34 2.62
C GLY A 51 -1.06 8.86 1.44
N GLY A 52 -1.47 7.97 0.56
CA GLY A 52 -2.39 8.31 -0.51
C GLY A 52 -3.25 7.16 -0.95
N ALA A 53 -4.20 7.38 -1.86
CA ALA A 53 -4.89 6.22 -2.44
C ALA A 53 -3.94 5.46 -3.37
N VAL A 54 -3.17 6.19 -4.18
CA VAL A 54 -2.24 5.62 -5.16
C VAL A 54 -0.89 6.34 -5.07
N LEU A 55 0.19 5.55 -4.93
CA LEU A 55 1.57 6.01 -5.00
C LEU A 55 2.25 5.37 -6.21
N ILE A 56 2.88 6.18 -7.06
CA ILE A 56 3.64 5.72 -8.22
C ILE A 56 5.02 6.36 -8.19
N SER A 57 6.06 5.56 -8.18
CA SER A 57 7.46 5.97 -8.17
C SER A 57 8.22 5.28 -9.30
N GLY A 58 9.00 6.03 -10.08
CA GLY A 58 9.89 5.44 -11.09
C GLY A 58 11.16 4.82 -10.48
N GLY A 59 11.55 5.27 -9.29
CA GLY A 59 12.67 4.75 -8.51
C GLY A 59 12.20 3.93 -7.33
N ASN A 60 12.82 4.14 -6.17
CA ASN A 60 12.49 3.49 -4.91
C ASN A 60 11.33 4.22 -4.18
N THR A 61 10.64 3.50 -3.31
CA THR A 61 9.57 4.05 -2.45
C THR A 61 9.81 3.64 -1.01
N GLU A 62 9.95 4.62 -0.11
CA GLU A 62 10.09 4.41 1.33
C GLU A 62 8.84 4.95 2.04
N ILE A 63 8.23 4.15 2.91
CA ILE A 63 7.06 4.55 3.70
C ILE A 63 7.32 4.23 5.16
N GLN A 64 7.22 5.25 6.01
CA GLN A 64 7.35 5.13 7.46
C GLN A 64 6.09 5.67 8.15
N GLY A 65 5.36 4.82 8.85
CA GLY A 65 4.16 5.22 9.61
C GLY A 65 3.03 5.73 8.71
N GLY A 66 2.67 4.95 7.69
CA GLY A 66 1.79 5.41 6.62
C GLY A 66 1.24 4.30 5.73
N GLY A 67 0.73 4.65 4.55
CA GLY A 67 0.27 3.63 3.62
C GLY A 67 -0.45 4.16 2.39
N ALA A 68 -0.76 3.24 1.48
CA ALA A 68 -1.61 3.54 0.35
C ALA A 68 -2.44 2.34 -0.08
N ALA A 69 -3.54 2.54 -0.81
CA ALA A 69 -4.27 1.39 -1.33
C ALA A 69 -3.42 0.67 -2.39
N VAL A 70 -2.72 1.42 -3.24
CA VAL A 70 -1.83 0.89 -4.28
C VAL A 70 -0.49 1.61 -4.26
N ILE A 71 0.59 0.84 -4.30
CA ILE A 71 1.96 1.32 -4.42
C ILE A 71 2.59 0.66 -5.65
N ILE A 72 3.15 1.47 -6.54
CA ILE A 72 3.89 1.02 -7.72
C ILE A 72 5.25 1.68 -7.69
N SER A 73 6.31 0.89 -7.64
CA SER A 73 7.69 1.34 -7.59
C SER A 73 8.48 0.66 -8.71
N GLY A 74 9.29 1.41 -9.45
CA GLY A 74 10.20 0.84 -10.44
C GLY A 74 11.35 0.05 -9.79
N GLY A 75 11.75 0.48 -8.60
CA GLY A 75 12.81 -0.15 -7.81
C GLY A 75 12.26 -0.86 -6.58
N GLU A 76 12.91 -0.61 -5.45
CA GLU A 76 12.58 -1.18 -4.15
C GLU A 76 11.38 -0.46 -3.51
N THR A 77 10.61 -1.18 -2.70
CA THR A 77 9.57 -0.62 -1.84
C THR A 77 9.77 -1.08 -0.41
N GLU A 78 10.08 -0.14 0.48
CA GLU A 78 10.22 -0.37 1.91
C GLU A 78 9.01 0.22 2.64
N ILE A 79 8.35 -0.60 3.46
CA ILE A 79 7.21 -0.16 4.29
C ILE A 79 7.47 -0.53 5.74
N GLU A 80 7.70 0.49 6.55
CA GLU A 80 7.85 0.40 8.00
C GLU A 80 6.59 0.93 8.69
N GLN A 81 6.00 0.13 9.60
CA GLN A 81 4.83 0.52 10.40
C GLN A 81 3.67 1.05 9.55
N GLY A 82 3.39 0.36 8.44
CA GLY A 82 2.44 0.85 7.44
C GLY A 82 1.61 -0.24 6.78
N GLY A 83 0.95 0.11 5.68
CA GLY A 83 0.25 -0.90 4.91
C GLY A 83 -0.21 -0.52 3.52
N SER A 84 -0.47 -1.55 2.73
CA SER A 84 -1.02 -1.41 1.39
C SER A 84 -1.94 -2.54 0.99
N ALA A 85 -2.91 -2.29 0.11
CA ALA A 85 -3.68 -3.40 -0.47
C ALA A 85 -2.88 -4.09 -1.57
N LEU A 86 -2.09 -3.34 -2.34
CA LEU A 86 -1.28 -3.84 -3.45
C LEU A 86 0.07 -3.13 -3.51
N VAL A 87 1.15 -3.90 -3.54
CA VAL A 87 2.51 -3.41 -3.82
C VAL A 87 3.02 -4.06 -5.10
N ILE A 88 3.48 -3.24 -6.03
CA ILE A 88 4.19 -3.67 -7.23
C ILE A 88 5.57 -3.03 -7.19
N ALA A 89 6.62 -3.85 -7.12
CA ALA A 89 7.99 -3.38 -6.99
C ALA A 89 8.97 -4.40 -7.59
N SER A 90 10.22 -3.99 -7.82
CA SER A 90 11.28 -4.96 -8.13
C SER A 90 11.59 -5.81 -6.88
N GLU A 91 11.69 -5.15 -5.73
CA GLU A 91 11.89 -5.75 -4.42
C GLU A 91 10.95 -5.09 -3.42
N ALA A 92 10.41 -5.87 -2.47
CA ALA A 92 9.51 -5.36 -1.45
C ALA A 92 9.96 -5.81 -0.05
N GLU A 93 10.19 -4.86 0.84
CA GLU A 93 10.57 -5.08 2.23
C GLU A 93 9.50 -4.50 3.16
N ILE A 94 8.94 -5.35 4.01
CA ILE A 94 7.85 -4.96 4.92
C ILE A 94 8.25 -5.24 6.36
N GLU A 95 8.29 -4.18 7.16
CA GLU A 95 8.53 -4.22 8.59
C GLU A 95 7.29 -3.75 9.35
N GLN A 96 6.81 -4.57 10.30
CA GLN A 96 5.69 -4.21 11.20
C GLN A 96 4.45 -3.66 10.48
N GLY A 97 4.15 -4.21 9.30
CA GLY A 97 3.10 -3.71 8.42
C GLY A 97 2.17 -4.79 7.86
N PHE A 98 1.15 -4.35 7.14
CA PHE A 98 0.21 -5.24 6.46
C PHE A 98 0.14 -4.93 4.97
N VAL A 99 0.39 -5.94 4.13
CA VAL A 99 0.16 -5.85 2.70
C VAL A 99 -0.82 -6.92 2.23
N GLY A 100 -1.82 -6.53 1.44
CA GLY A 100 -2.74 -7.48 0.82
C GLY A 100 -2.00 -8.38 -0.17
N ILE A 101 -1.56 -7.79 -1.27
CA ILE A 101 -0.92 -8.49 -2.38
C ILE A 101 0.43 -7.85 -2.67
N ILE A 102 1.48 -8.67 -2.78
CA ILE A 102 2.79 -8.24 -3.24
C ILE A 102 3.11 -8.90 -4.58
N LEU A 103 3.42 -8.06 -5.57
CA LEU A 103 3.97 -8.43 -6.86
C LEU A 103 5.41 -7.90 -6.93
N SER A 104 6.37 -8.73 -6.56
CA SER A 104 7.78 -8.39 -6.64
C SER A 104 8.64 -9.60 -7.02
N GLY A 105 9.85 -9.33 -7.52
CA GLY A 105 10.83 -10.38 -7.82
C GLY A 105 11.41 -10.98 -6.54
N GLU A 106 11.64 -10.12 -5.55
CA GLU A 106 12.10 -10.49 -4.21
C GLU A 106 11.22 -9.85 -3.14
N THR A 107 10.97 -10.58 -2.05
CA THR A 107 10.15 -10.10 -0.94
C THR A 107 10.77 -10.47 0.39
N LYS A 108 11.08 -9.44 1.20
CA LYS A 108 11.59 -9.57 2.57
C LYS A 108 10.50 -9.16 3.55
N LEU A 109 10.22 -10.05 4.48
CA LEU A 109 9.20 -9.85 5.51
C LEU A 109 9.88 -9.95 6.86
N GLU A 110 9.86 -8.86 7.60
CA GLU A 110 10.40 -8.82 8.95
C GLU A 110 9.35 -9.21 10.00
N GLU A 111 9.77 -9.23 11.27
CA GLU A 111 8.89 -9.53 12.38
C GLU A 111 7.72 -8.53 12.45
N GLY A 112 6.53 -9.05 12.78
CA GLY A 112 5.31 -8.24 12.81
C GLY A 112 4.70 -7.93 11.43
N SER A 113 5.36 -8.28 10.33
CA SER A 113 4.77 -8.12 8.99
C SER A 113 3.74 -9.20 8.66
N ARG A 114 2.76 -8.84 7.83
CA ARG A 114 1.69 -9.72 7.35
C ARG A 114 1.44 -9.47 5.87
N VAL A 115 1.52 -10.52 5.06
CA VAL A 115 1.19 -10.47 3.64
C VAL A 115 0.16 -11.56 3.33
N LEU A 116 -0.99 -11.20 2.74
CA LEU A 116 -2.02 -12.21 2.42
C LEU A 116 -1.60 -13.09 1.25
N LEU A 117 -1.10 -12.47 0.18
CA LEU A 117 -0.68 -13.17 -1.02
C LEU A 117 0.61 -12.57 -1.56
N ASP A 118 1.58 -13.43 -1.78
CA ASP A 118 2.89 -13.08 -2.30
C ASP A 118 3.13 -13.85 -3.60
N THR A 119 4.01 -13.35 -4.47
CA THR A 119 4.24 -13.91 -5.81
C THR A 119 4.61 -15.40 -5.77
N PRO A 120 5.54 -15.87 -4.89
CA PRO A 120 5.84 -17.29 -4.79
C PRO A 120 4.66 -18.12 -4.28
N ARG A 121 3.89 -17.61 -3.32
CA ARG A 121 2.72 -18.29 -2.73
C ARG A 121 1.57 -18.40 -3.73
N ALA A 122 1.35 -17.36 -4.53
CA ALA A 122 0.35 -17.34 -5.60
C ALA A 122 0.67 -18.39 -6.68
N LEU A 123 1.95 -18.51 -7.06
CA LEU A 123 2.40 -19.52 -8.02
C LEU A 123 2.18 -20.94 -7.45
N ALA A 124 2.53 -21.18 -6.19
CA ALA A 124 2.29 -22.47 -5.54
C ALA A 124 0.80 -22.83 -5.50
N LEU A 125 -0.07 -21.89 -5.14
CA LEU A 125 -1.52 -22.10 -5.17
C LEU A 125 -2.02 -22.41 -6.58
N GLY A 126 -1.57 -21.64 -7.58
CA GLY A 126 -1.94 -21.85 -8.98
C GLY A 126 -1.47 -23.20 -9.51
N THR A 127 -0.26 -23.62 -9.19
CA THR A 127 0.27 -24.94 -9.59
C THR A 127 -0.47 -26.08 -8.91
N ALA A 128 -0.81 -25.97 -7.62
CA ALA A 128 -1.57 -26.99 -6.92
C ALA A 128 -2.98 -27.18 -7.52
N LEU A 129 -3.70 -26.07 -7.74
CA LEU A 129 -5.03 -26.09 -8.34
C LEU A 129 -4.96 -26.59 -9.79
N GLY A 130 -4.01 -26.07 -10.58
CA GLY A 130 -3.82 -26.44 -11.97
C GLY A 130 -3.43 -27.91 -12.15
N ALA A 131 -2.49 -28.42 -11.36
CA ALA A 131 -2.08 -29.83 -11.40
C ALA A 131 -3.23 -30.76 -10.99
N THR A 132 -3.98 -30.40 -9.95
CA THR A 132 -5.15 -31.17 -9.51
C THR A 132 -6.20 -31.25 -10.62
N PHE A 133 -6.52 -30.11 -11.24
CA PHE A 133 -7.49 -30.06 -12.32
C PHE A 133 -7.02 -30.83 -13.57
N ALA A 134 -5.73 -30.71 -13.93
CA ALA A 134 -5.14 -31.45 -15.05
C ALA A 134 -5.20 -32.96 -14.82
N LEU A 135 -4.89 -33.42 -13.61
CA LEU A 135 -4.99 -34.83 -13.23
C LEU A 135 -6.45 -35.33 -13.29
N LEU A 136 -7.40 -34.58 -12.74
CA LEU A 136 -8.82 -34.92 -12.81
C LEU A 136 -9.31 -34.99 -14.25
N SER A 137 -8.97 -33.99 -15.08
CA SER A 137 -9.34 -33.96 -16.49
C SER A 137 -8.73 -35.11 -17.28
N TRP A 138 -7.47 -35.47 -17.01
CA TRP A 138 -6.80 -36.59 -17.65
C TRP A 138 -7.43 -37.93 -17.25
N LEU A 139 -7.78 -38.10 -15.98
CA LEU A 139 -8.41 -39.33 -15.48
C LEU A 139 -9.84 -39.50 -16.06
N LEU A 140 -10.59 -38.41 -16.19
CA LEU A 140 -11.94 -38.42 -16.77
C LEU A 140 -11.93 -38.67 -18.29
N ARG A 141 -10.90 -38.21 -19.02
CA ARG A 141 -10.74 -38.51 -20.45
C ARG A 141 -10.30 -39.94 -20.74
N ARG A 142 -9.80 -40.67 -19.73
CA ARG A 142 -9.25 -42.02 -19.88
C ARG A 142 -10.30 -43.12 -19.64
N ARG A 143 -11.51 -42.75 -19.26
CA ARG A 143 -12.72 -43.61 -19.27
C ARG A 143 -13.53 -43.32 -20.52
#